data_AF-A0A1J0QXE5-F1
#
_entry.id   AF-A0A1J0QXE5-F1
#
_cell.length_a   1.000
_cell.length_b   1.000
_cell.length_c   1.000
_cell.angle_alpha   90.00
_cell.angle_beta   90.00
_cell.angle_gamma   90.00
#
_symmetry.space_group_name_H-M   'P 1'
#
loop_
_entity.id
_entity.type
_entity.pdbx_description
1 polymer ?
#
loop_
_entity_poly.entity_id
_entity_poly.type
_entity_poly.pdbx_seq_one_letter_code
_entity_poly.pdbx_strand_id
1 'polypeptide(L)'
;MQNSISKIDDLDVSNKWKIRFHLLKNLGADELSHALILKSEAYRALSFKERMFFISNFAAFFGGFLYYFYKRMHLKGLVLLSLSMLWIAALAGIEFVSGVIIPDVVFWSLSACLCSQWANYDLYRKTFHSEQLWDWIPERWRNKSSVLWFLALCTAIWGSSIYYMATHTYSTYAAYDDPNSLRVPCGSFVMLATQEEVDSYGRDVICNQ
;
A
#
# COMPACT_ATOMS: atom_id res chain seq x y z
N MET A 1 -25.79 14.87 20.18
CA MET A 1 -25.38 13.48 19.89
C MET A 1 -26.52 12.62 19.32
N GLN A 2 -27.74 12.65 19.89
CA GLN A 2 -28.92 11.89 19.43
C GLN A 2 -29.25 12.08 17.93
N ASN A 3 -29.22 13.33 17.45
CA ASN A 3 -29.62 13.69 16.09
C ASN A 3 -28.69 13.15 14.97
N SER A 4 -27.45 12.80 15.32
CA SER A 4 -26.53 12.17 14.38
C SER A 4 -26.51 10.65 14.49
N ILE A 5 -27.15 10.05 15.52
CA ILE A 5 -27.30 8.59 15.65
C ILE A 5 -28.43 8.14 14.74
N SER A 6 -29.57 8.84 14.79
CA SER A 6 -30.68 8.65 13.84
C SER A 6 -30.20 8.75 12.39
N LYS A 7 -29.33 9.74 12.09
CA LYS A 7 -28.74 9.90 10.75
C LYS A 7 -27.94 8.69 10.25
N ILE A 8 -27.34 7.88 11.13
CA ILE A 8 -26.65 6.64 10.74
C ILE A 8 -27.67 5.54 10.42
N ASP A 9 -28.71 5.43 11.25
CA ASP A 9 -29.74 4.40 11.12
C ASP A 9 -30.62 4.59 9.87
N ASP A 10 -30.77 5.83 9.41
CA ASP A 10 -31.51 6.20 8.20
C ASP A 10 -30.73 5.94 6.90
N LEU A 11 -29.43 5.60 6.97
CA LEU A 11 -28.63 5.33 5.76
C LEU A 11 -29.09 4.05 5.05
N ASP A 12 -29.18 4.12 3.73
CA ASP A 12 -29.36 2.96 2.85
C ASP A 12 -28.03 2.21 2.64
N VAL A 13 -27.54 1.62 3.73
CA VAL A 13 -26.34 0.77 3.76
C VAL A 13 -26.61 -0.47 4.60
N SER A 14 -25.82 -1.52 4.38
CA SER A 14 -25.98 -2.76 5.15
C SER A 14 -25.81 -2.53 6.66
N ASN A 15 -26.47 -3.36 7.48
CA ASN A 15 -26.36 -3.29 8.94
C ASN A 15 -24.90 -3.35 9.44
N LYS A 16 -24.04 -4.08 8.72
CA LYS A 16 -22.60 -4.13 9.00
C LYS A 16 -21.94 -2.76 8.92
N TRP A 17 -22.34 -1.92 7.97
CA TRP A 17 -21.85 -0.54 7.86
C TRP A 17 -22.40 0.37 8.95
N LYS A 18 -23.68 0.25 9.28
CA LYS A 18 -24.29 1.00 10.39
C LYS A 18 -23.57 0.73 11.71
N ILE A 19 -23.29 -0.54 12.03
CA ILE A 19 -22.52 -0.95 13.22
C ILE A 19 -21.13 -0.30 13.23
N ARG A 20 -20.41 -0.32 12.10
CA ARG A 20 -19.08 0.31 12.00
C ARG A 20 -19.13 1.82 12.20
N PHE A 21 -20.13 2.48 11.62
CA PHE A 21 -20.31 3.93 11.75
C PHE A 21 -20.69 4.33 13.18
N HIS A 22 -21.55 3.57 13.86
CA HIS A 22 -21.84 3.78 15.27
C HIS A 22 -20.57 3.61 16.12
N LEU A 23 -19.78 2.56 15.88
CA LEU A 23 -18.52 2.35 16.59
C LEU A 23 -17.54 3.51 16.39
N LEU A 24 -17.31 3.93 15.13
CA LEU A 24 -16.44 5.05 14.80
C LEU A 24 -16.89 6.35 15.47
N LYS A 25 -18.19 6.60 15.46
CA LYS A 25 -18.77 7.76 16.10
C LYS A 25 -18.58 7.75 17.63
N ASN A 26 -18.83 6.61 18.27
CA ASN A 26 -18.62 6.45 19.71
C ASN A 26 -17.16 6.65 20.10
N LEU A 27 -16.23 6.36 19.20
CA LEU A 27 -14.79 6.60 19.36
C LEU A 27 -14.37 8.03 19.01
N GLY A 28 -15.30 8.92 18.65
CA GLY A 28 -15.01 10.33 18.36
C GLY A 28 -14.46 10.60 16.96
N ALA A 29 -14.75 9.76 15.96
CA ALA A 29 -14.28 9.96 14.57
C ALA A 29 -14.78 11.24 13.88
N ASP A 30 -15.70 11.96 14.52
CA ASP A 30 -16.12 13.29 14.07
C ASP A 30 -15.02 14.34 14.24
N GLU A 31 -14.20 14.22 15.29
CA GLU A 31 -13.19 15.21 15.66
C GLU A 31 -11.76 14.64 15.64
N LEU A 32 -11.62 13.35 15.97
CA LEU A 32 -10.33 12.70 16.10
C LEU A 32 -9.84 12.10 14.77
N SER A 33 -8.55 12.27 14.51
CA SER A 33 -7.87 11.56 13.42
C SER A 33 -7.77 10.06 13.74
N HIS A 34 -7.66 9.23 12.70
CA HIS A 34 -7.54 7.78 12.85
C HIS A 34 -6.42 7.37 13.83
N ALA A 35 -5.27 8.06 13.76
CA ALA A 35 -4.14 7.80 14.65
C ALA A 35 -4.42 8.19 16.11
N LEU A 36 -5.18 9.26 16.36
CA LEU A 36 -5.57 9.66 17.71
C LEU A 36 -6.59 8.70 18.31
N ILE A 37 -7.54 8.20 17.51
CA ILE A 37 -8.49 7.17 17.95
C ILE A 37 -7.74 5.92 18.43
N LEU A 38 -6.78 5.42 17.65
CA LEU A 38 -5.99 4.23 18.02
C LEU A 38 -5.19 4.39 19.32
N LYS A 39 -4.86 5.64 19.69
CA LYS A 39 -4.15 5.96 20.95
C LYS A 39 -5.10 6.21 22.12
N SER A 40 -6.40 6.42 21.87
CA SER A 40 -7.37 6.76 22.89
C SER A 40 -7.63 5.62 23.89
N GLU A 41 -7.96 5.98 25.12
CA GLU A 41 -8.40 5.00 26.13
C GLU A 41 -9.70 4.32 25.73
N ALA A 42 -10.61 5.04 25.07
CA ALA A 42 -11.86 4.50 24.55
C ALA A 42 -11.61 3.33 23.57
N TYR A 43 -10.63 3.45 22.68
CA TYR A 43 -10.23 2.36 21.79
C TYR A 43 -9.60 1.18 22.55
N ARG A 44 -8.81 1.45 23.59
CA ARG A 44 -8.22 0.41 24.45
C ARG A 44 -9.27 -0.31 25.31
N ALA A 45 -10.38 0.33 25.63
CA ALA A 45 -11.48 -0.29 26.36
C ALA A 45 -12.33 -1.25 25.49
N LEU A 46 -12.22 -1.17 24.16
CA LEU A 46 -12.98 -2.04 23.25
C LEU A 46 -12.60 -3.52 23.39
N SER A 47 -13.61 -4.38 23.22
CA SER A 47 -13.42 -5.81 23.07
C SER A 47 -12.63 -6.15 21.80
N PHE A 48 -12.00 -7.33 21.76
CA PHE A 48 -11.27 -7.80 20.58
C PHE A 48 -12.14 -7.78 19.31
N LYS A 49 -13.41 -8.16 19.44
CA LYS A 49 -14.38 -8.16 18.33
C LYS A 49 -14.59 -6.75 17.79
N GLU A 50 -14.83 -5.76 18.66
CA GLU A 50 -15.03 -4.37 18.24
C GLU A 50 -13.77 -3.78 17.61
N ARG A 51 -12.59 -4.04 18.17
CA ARG A 51 -11.31 -3.64 17.57
C ARG A 51 -11.14 -4.23 16.17
N MET A 52 -11.48 -5.50 16.00
CA MET A 52 -11.43 -6.14 14.68
C MET A 52 -12.46 -5.51 13.72
N PHE A 53 -13.66 -5.15 14.17
CA PHE A 53 -14.64 -4.44 13.34
C PHE A 53 -14.20 -3.03 12.94
N PHE A 54 -13.46 -2.34 13.82
CA PHE A 54 -12.87 -1.03 13.55
C PHE A 54 -11.76 -1.15 12.50
N ILE A 55 -10.76 -2.00 12.74
CA ILE A 55 -9.55 -2.12 11.93
C ILE A 55 -9.80 -2.89 10.62
N SER A 56 -10.61 -3.95 10.63
CA SER A 56 -10.66 -4.86 9.47
C SER A 56 -11.74 -4.50 8.46
N ASN A 57 -11.34 -4.44 7.19
CA ASN A 57 -12.23 -4.44 6.05
C ASN A 57 -11.70 -5.37 4.96
N PHE A 58 -12.15 -6.64 5.00
CA PHE A 58 -11.74 -7.66 4.04
C PHE A 58 -11.94 -7.28 2.58
N ALA A 59 -13.02 -6.56 2.24
CA ALA A 59 -13.23 -6.10 0.88
C ALA A 59 -12.17 -5.07 0.44
N ALA A 60 -11.72 -4.21 1.36
CA ALA A 60 -10.63 -3.28 1.11
C ALA A 60 -9.25 -3.95 1.18
N PHE A 61 -9.11 -5.04 1.94
CA PHE A 61 -7.88 -5.85 1.95
C PHE A 61 -7.61 -6.46 0.58
N PHE A 62 -8.57 -7.21 0.03
CA PHE A 62 -8.40 -7.83 -1.30
C PHE A 62 -8.56 -6.82 -2.45
N GLY A 63 -9.40 -5.81 -2.29
CA GLY A 63 -9.62 -4.79 -3.30
C GLY A 63 -8.55 -3.70 -3.35
N GLY A 64 -7.72 -3.56 -2.31
CA GLY A 64 -6.68 -2.53 -2.22
C GLY A 64 -7.19 -1.13 -2.56
N PHE A 65 -6.44 -0.38 -3.36
CA PHE A 65 -6.85 0.94 -3.85
C PHE A 65 -8.06 0.90 -4.81
N LEU A 66 -8.32 -0.23 -5.49
CA LEU A 66 -9.51 -0.39 -6.36
C LEU A 66 -10.81 -0.31 -5.56
N TYR A 67 -10.77 -0.79 -4.31
CA TYR A 67 -11.88 -0.64 -3.38
C TYR A 67 -12.24 0.83 -3.14
N TYR A 68 -11.24 1.71 -3.04
CA TYR A 68 -11.46 3.14 -2.84
C TYR A 68 -12.12 3.76 -4.05
N PHE A 69 -11.73 3.37 -5.27
CA PHE A 69 -12.42 3.80 -6.49
C PHE A 69 -13.88 3.33 -6.54
N TYR A 70 -14.14 2.06 -6.20
CA TYR A 70 -15.49 1.52 -6.12
C TYR A 70 -16.37 2.29 -5.11
N LYS A 71 -15.80 2.68 -3.96
CA LYS A 71 -16.47 3.52 -2.96
C LYS A 71 -16.46 5.01 -3.27
N ARG A 72 -16.08 5.41 -4.48
CA ARG A 72 -16.00 6.81 -4.96
C ARG A 72 -15.08 7.68 -4.08
N MET A 73 -14.03 7.11 -3.49
CA MET A 73 -12.98 7.79 -2.72
C MET A 73 -11.75 7.99 -3.62
N HIS A 74 -11.94 8.64 -4.77
CA HIS A 74 -10.96 8.63 -5.86
C HIS A 74 -9.61 9.23 -5.46
N LEU A 75 -9.59 10.37 -4.74
CA LEU A 75 -8.32 11.02 -4.38
C LEU A 75 -7.50 10.19 -3.39
N LYS A 76 -8.14 9.65 -2.34
CA LYS A 76 -7.48 8.71 -1.41
C LYS A 76 -7.00 7.45 -2.15
N GLY A 77 -7.79 6.93 -3.08
CA GLY A 77 -7.41 5.79 -3.93
C GLY A 77 -6.17 6.07 -4.79
N LEU A 78 -6.06 7.25 -5.41
CA LEU A 78 -4.87 7.64 -6.19
C LEU A 78 -3.63 7.79 -5.31
N VAL A 79 -3.76 8.34 -4.10
CA VAL A 79 -2.64 8.42 -3.15
C VAL A 79 -2.19 7.03 -2.72
N LEU A 80 -3.12 6.13 -2.39
CA LEU A 80 -2.80 4.75 -2.03
C LEU A 80 -2.11 4.00 -3.18
N LEU A 81 -2.61 4.14 -4.42
CA LEU A 81 -1.96 3.60 -5.62
C LEU A 81 -0.53 4.11 -5.76
N SER A 82 -0.32 5.42 -5.59
CA SER A 82 1.00 6.05 -5.70
C SER A 82 1.97 5.50 -4.65
N LEU A 83 1.50 5.33 -3.41
CA LEU A 83 2.29 4.72 -2.34
C LEU A 83 2.59 3.23 -2.61
N SER A 84 1.64 2.48 -3.18
CA SER A 84 1.87 1.09 -3.60
C SER A 84 2.96 1.00 -4.68
N MET A 85 2.97 1.90 -5.66
CA MET A 85 4.02 1.96 -6.68
C MET A 85 5.41 2.20 -6.07
N LEU A 86 5.51 3.16 -5.13
CA LEU A 86 6.76 3.44 -4.43
C LEU A 86 7.22 2.26 -3.57
N TRP A 87 6.30 1.59 -2.89
CA TRP A 87 6.61 0.40 -2.10
C TRP A 87 7.16 -0.73 -2.96
N ILE A 88 6.52 -1.01 -4.09
CA ILE A 88 6.97 -2.04 -5.04
C ILE A 88 8.34 -1.68 -5.61
N ALA A 89 8.55 -0.42 -6.03
CA ALA A 89 9.84 0.05 -6.54
C ALA A 89 10.96 -0.09 -5.49
N ALA A 90 10.67 0.23 -4.23
CA ALA A 90 11.62 0.11 -3.14
C ALA A 90 12.01 -1.36 -2.89
N LEU A 91 11.04 -2.27 -2.79
CA LEU A 91 11.31 -3.70 -2.59
C LEU A 91 12.06 -4.30 -3.78
N ALA A 92 11.64 -4.03 -5.00
CA ALA A 92 12.31 -4.52 -6.20
C ALA A 92 13.75 -3.99 -6.30
N GLY A 93 13.98 -2.74 -5.91
CA GLY A 93 15.33 -2.18 -5.80
C GLY A 93 16.19 -2.88 -4.75
N ILE A 94 15.61 -3.25 -3.60
CA ILE A 94 16.31 -4.03 -2.56
C ILE A 94 16.69 -5.41 -3.12
N GLU A 95 15.77 -6.12 -3.76
CA GLU A 95 16.08 -7.42 -4.39
C GLU A 95 17.19 -7.29 -5.43
N PHE A 96 17.11 -6.26 -6.27
CA PHE A 96 18.08 -6.01 -7.34
C PHE A 96 19.49 -5.75 -6.79
N VAL A 97 19.63 -4.90 -5.78
CA VAL A 97 20.94 -4.52 -5.24
C VAL A 97 21.52 -5.58 -4.32
N SER A 98 20.69 -6.22 -3.50
CA SER A 98 21.15 -7.17 -2.47
C SER A 98 21.18 -8.62 -2.93
N GLY A 99 20.45 -8.98 -4.00
CA GLY A 99 20.23 -10.36 -4.42
C GLY A 99 19.29 -11.16 -3.50
N VAL A 100 18.71 -10.55 -2.47
CA VAL A 100 17.73 -11.20 -1.59
C VAL A 100 16.43 -11.44 -2.37
N ILE A 101 15.82 -12.59 -2.16
CA ILE A 101 14.50 -12.92 -2.69
C ILE A 101 13.45 -12.56 -1.64
N ILE A 102 12.60 -11.59 -1.94
CA ILE A 102 11.50 -11.14 -1.12
C ILE A 102 10.23 -11.90 -1.56
N PRO A 103 9.51 -12.56 -0.64
CA PRO A 103 8.28 -13.25 -1.01
C PRO A 103 7.24 -12.31 -1.63
N ASP A 104 6.61 -12.74 -2.72
CA ASP A 104 5.60 -11.96 -3.47
C ASP A 104 4.50 -11.34 -2.59
N VAL A 105 4.12 -12.04 -1.51
CA VAL A 105 3.13 -11.55 -0.55
C VAL A 105 3.50 -10.20 0.06
N VAL A 106 4.79 -9.91 0.24
CA VAL A 106 5.28 -8.66 0.85
C VAL A 106 5.03 -7.46 -0.07
N PHE A 107 5.04 -7.66 -1.39
CA PHE A 107 4.83 -6.60 -2.38
C PHE A 107 3.43 -5.99 -2.32
N TRP A 108 2.39 -6.81 -2.07
CA TRP A 108 1.00 -6.33 -2.06
C TRP A 108 0.42 -6.23 -0.64
N SER A 109 0.90 -7.02 0.32
CA SER A 109 0.30 -7.13 1.66
C SER A 109 0.31 -5.82 2.45
N LEU A 110 1.38 -5.03 2.40
CA LEU A 110 1.42 -3.75 3.12
C LEU A 110 0.32 -2.81 2.63
N SER A 111 0.16 -2.71 1.31
CA SER A 111 -0.87 -1.87 0.69
C SER A 111 -2.28 -2.37 1.01
N ALA A 112 -2.51 -3.69 0.93
CA ALA A 112 -3.77 -4.32 1.31
C ALA A 112 -4.12 -4.08 2.80
N CYS A 113 -3.13 -4.22 3.69
CA CYS A 113 -3.27 -3.94 5.11
C CYS A 113 -3.66 -2.48 5.36
N LEU A 114 -2.97 -1.51 4.76
CA LEU A 114 -3.30 -0.09 4.91
C LEU A 114 -4.72 0.21 4.41
N CYS A 115 -5.09 -0.32 3.24
CA CYS A 115 -6.43 -0.16 2.68
C CYS A 115 -7.51 -0.72 3.62
N SER A 116 -7.29 -1.93 4.17
CA SER A 116 -8.18 -2.58 5.13
C SER A 116 -8.37 -1.73 6.40
N GLN A 117 -7.25 -1.25 6.97
CA GLN A 117 -7.21 -0.49 8.22
C GLN A 117 -7.96 0.84 8.12
N TRP A 118 -7.79 1.56 7.01
CA TRP A 118 -8.35 2.91 6.89
C TRP A 118 -9.73 2.95 6.26
N ALA A 119 -10.15 1.92 5.52
CA ALA A 119 -11.37 1.98 4.71
C ALA A 119 -12.65 2.30 5.51
N ASN A 120 -12.76 1.80 6.73
CA ASN A 120 -13.93 2.06 7.57
C ASN A 120 -13.99 3.53 7.99
N TYR A 121 -12.87 4.06 8.49
CA TYR A 121 -12.73 5.46 8.90
C TYR A 121 -12.89 6.41 7.71
N ASP A 122 -12.23 6.11 6.58
CA ASP A 122 -12.27 6.96 5.40
C ASP A 122 -13.67 7.05 4.79
N LEU A 123 -14.41 5.93 4.76
CA LEU A 123 -15.78 5.95 4.26
C LEU A 123 -16.71 6.71 5.23
N TYR A 124 -16.48 6.60 6.54
CA TYR A 124 -17.22 7.37 7.54
C TYR A 124 -17.01 8.88 7.37
N ARG A 125 -15.74 9.32 7.33
CA ARG A 125 -15.37 10.74 7.12
C ARG A 125 -15.91 11.29 5.82
N LYS A 126 -15.85 10.49 4.74
CA LYS A 126 -16.50 10.86 3.48
C LYS A 126 -18.01 11.04 3.63
N THR A 127 -18.69 10.13 4.32
CA THR A 127 -20.16 10.12 4.41
C THR A 127 -20.70 11.26 5.26
N PHE A 128 -20.04 11.58 6.37
CA PHE A 128 -20.54 12.57 7.34
C PHE A 128 -19.85 13.93 7.26
N HIS A 129 -18.61 13.99 6.78
CA HIS A 129 -17.79 15.22 6.72
C HIS A 129 -17.41 15.64 5.30
N SER A 130 -17.90 14.92 4.27
CA SER A 130 -17.56 15.16 2.87
C SER A 130 -16.05 15.18 2.57
N GLU A 131 -15.26 14.52 3.43
CA GLU A 131 -13.80 14.54 3.37
C GLU A 131 -13.30 13.83 2.10
N GLN A 132 -12.54 14.55 1.28
CA GLN A 132 -11.97 14.03 0.02
C GLN A 132 -10.56 13.48 0.19
N LEU A 133 -9.78 14.03 1.14
CA LEU A 133 -8.41 13.66 1.46
C LEU A 133 -8.19 13.83 2.97
N TRP A 134 -7.19 13.15 3.54
CA TRP A 134 -6.94 13.22 4.98
C TRP A 134 -6.55 14.63 5.46
N ASP A 135 -7.00 14.97 6.65
CA ASP A 135 -6.81 16.26 7.32
C ASP A 135 -5.34 16.60 7.65
N TRP A 136 -4.53 15.58 7.95
CA TRP A 136 -3.10 15.73 8.23
C TRP A 136 -2.29 16.17 7.00
N ILE A 137 -2.85 16.06 5.78
CA ILE A 137 -2.20 16.58 4.58
C ILE A 137 -2.37 18.12 4.56
N PRO A 138 -1.30 18.89 4.37
CA PRO A 138 -1.38 20.36 4.27
C PRO A 138 -2.42 20.82 3.25
N GLU A 139 -3.18 21.86 3.57
CA GLU A 139 -4.33 22.28 2.76
C GLU A 139 -3.96 22.58 1.30
N ARG A 140 -2.77 23.14 1.08
CA ARG A 140 -2.21 23.42 -0.25
C ARG A 140 -2.11 22.18 -1.13
N TRP A 141 -1.96 21.00 -0.55
CA TRP A 141 -1.82 19.72 -1.26
C TRP A 141 -3.12 18.90 -1.29
N ARG A 142 -4.17 19.33 -0.57
CA ARG A 142 -5.50 18.69 -0.57
C ARG A 142 -6.34 19.08 -1.79
N ASN A 143 -5.74 19.14 -2.97
CA ASN A 143 -6.43 19.41 -4.23
C ASN A 143 -6.12 18.34 -5.28
N LYS A 144 -7.01 18.23 -6.28
CA LYS A 144 -6.89 17.20 -7.34
C LYS A 144 -5.57 17.30 -8.09
N SER A 145 -5.11 18.52 -8.37
CA SER A 145 -3.86 18.77 -9.11
C SER A 145 -2.64 18.18 -8.38
N SER A 146 -2.52 18.42 -7.08
CA SER A 146 -1.40 17.91 -6.27
C SER A 146 -1.39 16.39 -6.23
N VAL A 147 -2.56 15.75 -6.13
CA VAL A 147 -2.69 14.29 -6.16
C VAL A 147 -2.28 13.72 -7.53
N LEU A 148 -2.65 14.38 -8.62
CA LEU A 148 -2.27 13.96 -9.97
C LEU A 148 -0.77 14.13 -10.23
N TRP A 149 -0.18 15.23 -9.76
CA TRP A 149 1.27 15.44 -9.82
C TRP A 149 2.04 14.40 -9.00
N PHE A 150 1.55 14.08 -7.81
CA PHE A 150 2.12 13.02 -6.98
C PHE A 150 2.07 11.67 -7.68
N LEU A 151 0.91 11.32 -8.28
CA LEU A 151 0.78 10.09 -9.07
C LEU A 151 1.74 10.05 -10.26
N ALA A 152 1.84 11.14 -11.01
CA ALA A 152 2.74 11.23 -12.17
C ALA A 152 4.21 11.03 -11.75
N LEU A 153 4.63 11.67 -10.64
CA LEU A 153 5.96 11.49 -10.08
C LEU A 153 6.22 10.04 -9.64
N CYS A 154 5.29 9.44 -8.89
CA CYS A 154 5.42 8.05 -8.45
C CYS A 154 5.46 7.07 -9.62
N THR A 155 4.66 7.31 -10.66
CA THR A 155 4.64 6.50 -11.88
C THR A 155 5.97 6.64 -12.64
N ALA A 156 6.53 7.84 -12.72
CA ALA A 156 7.84 8.06 -13.32
C ALA A 156 8.96 7.33 -12.55
N ILE A 157 8.96 7.39 -11.22
CA ILE A 157 9.93 6.67 -10.37
C ILE A 157 9.79 5.15 -10.56
N TRP A 158 8.56 4.64 -10.48
CA TRP A 158 8.28 3.22 -10.63
C TRP A 158 8.68 2.71 -12.03
N GLY A 159 8.26 3.41 -13.09
CA GLY A 159 8.64 3.08 -14.47
C GLY A 159 10.15 3.15 -14.70
N SER A 160 10.82 4.17 -14.14
CA SER A 160 12.28 4.29 -14.23
C SER A 160 13.00 3.16 -13.51
N SER A 161 12.48 2.71 -12.36
CA SER A 161 13.06 1.57 -11.64
C SER A 161 12.96 0.28 -12.44
N ILE A 162 11.80 0.00 -13.06
CA ILE A 162 11.61 -1.15 -13.94
C ILE A 162 12.55 -1.08 -15.14
N TYR A 163 12.61 0.07 -15.80
CA TYR A 163 13.50 0.28 -16.94
C TYR A 163 14.97 0.08 -16.56
N TYR A 164 15.40 0.63 -15.42
CA TYR A 164 16.76 0.45 -14.92
C TYR A 164 17.08 -1.02 -14.69
N MET A 165 16.24 -1.74 -13.94
CA MET A 165 16.46 -3.16 -13.66
C MET A 165 16.46 -4.01 -14.93
N ALA A 166 15.57 -3.72 -15.89
CA ALA A 166 15.51 -4.44 -17.16
C ALA A 166 16.76 -4.22 -18.02
N THR A 167 17.32 -3.01 -18.01
CA THR A 167 18.52 -2.68 -18.80
C THR A 167 19.83 -3.03 -18.11
N HIS A 168 19.82 -3.24 -16.80
CA HIS A 168 20.97 -3.61 -15.98
C HIS A 168 20.88 -5.04 -15.45
N THR A 169 20.06 -5.89 -16.08
CA THR A 169 20.11 -7.34 -15.87
C THR A 169 20.73 -7.97 -17.12
N TYR A 170 21.85 -8.64 -16.93
CA TYR A 170 22.59 -9.35 -17.96
C TYR A 170 22.57 -10.84 -17.66
N SER A 171 22.98 -11.67 -18.61
CA SER A 171 23.07 -13.12 -18.43
C SER A 171 24.34 -13.65 -19.07
N THR A 172 24.98 -14.61 -18.43
CA THR A 172 25.96 -15.46 -19.11
C THR A 172 25.27 -16.25 -20.21
N TYR A 173 26.05 -16.74 -21.17
CA TYR A 173 25.52 -17.57 -22.26
C TYR A 173 24.85 -18.85 -21.72
N ALA A 174 25.39 -19.44 -20.65
CA ALA A 174 24.84 -20.64 -20.04
C ALA A 174 23.54 -20.37 -19.27
N ALA A 175 23.39 -19.18 -18.68
CA ALA A 175 22.22 -18.83 -17.88
C ALA A 175 21.07 -18.21 -18.68
N TYR A 176 21.26 -17.89 -19.97
CA TYR A 176 20.25 -17.20 -20.79
C TYR A 176 18.90 -17.94 -20.84
N ASP A 177 18.95 -19.26 -20.98
CA ASP A 177 17.77 -20.13 -21.04
C ASP A 177 17.64 -21.07 -19.81
N ASP A 178 18.44 -20.84 -18.77
CA ASP A 178 18.40 -21.69 -17.56
C ASP A 178 17.27 -21.25 -16.61
N PRO A 179 16.25 -22.10 -16.37
CA PRO A 179 15.18 -21.80 -15.41
C PRO A 179 15.67 -21.69 -13.96
N ASN A 180 16.87 -22.21 -13.66
CA ASN A 180 17.49 -22.19 -12.33
C ASN A 180 18.65 -21.19 -12.25
N SER A 181 18.70 -20.21 -13.15
CA SER A 181 19.71 -19.15 -13.10
C SER A 181 19.65 -18.36 -11.79
N LEU A 182 20.83 -18.05 -11.27
CA LEU A 182 21.02 -17.29 -10.05
C LEU A 182 21.29 -15.83 -10.36
N ARG A 183 20.71 -14.95 -9.55
CA ARG A 183 20.93 -13.51 -9.62
C ARG A 183 22.20 -13.16 -8.84
N VAL A 184 23.25 -12.77 -9.55
CA VAL A 184 24.52 -12.33 -8.96
C VAL A 184 24.57 -10.79 -8.97
N PRO A 185 24.44 -10.13 -7.81
CA PRO A 185 24.53 -8.67 -7.76
C PRO A 185 25.98 -8.21 -7.98
N CYS A 186 26.22 -7.36 -8.97
CA CYS A 186 27.52 -6.82 -9.35
C CYS A 186 27.62 -5.31 -9.08
N GLY A 187 26.94 -4.84 -8.03
CA GLY A 187 26.87 -3.44 -7.65
C GLY A 187 25.87 -2.66 -8.48
N SER A 188 26.25 -2.23 -9.70
CA SER A 188 25.38 -1.41 -10.55
C SER A 188 24.45 -2.22 -11.47
N PHE A 189 24.76 -3.50 -11.66
CA PHE A 189 23.97 -4.43 -12.48
C PHE A 189 23.84 -5.78 -11.79
N VAL A 190 22.95 -6.63 -12.31
CA VAL A 190 22.78 -8.02 -11.91
C VAL A 190 23.16 -8.91 -13.09
N MET A 191 23.99 -9.93 -12.83
CA MET A 191 24.34 -10.96 -13.80
C MET A 191 23.59 -12.24 -13.45
N LEU A 192 22.86 -12.80 -14.40
CA LEU A 192 22.28 -14.13 -14.31
C LEU A 192 23.37 -15.14 -14.68
N ALA A 193 23.67 -16.06 -13.77
CA ALA A 193 24.69 -17.10 -13.95
C ALA A 193 24.16 -18.44 -13.42
N THR A 194 24.66 -19.57 -13.90
CA THR A 194 24.30 -20.88 -13.35
C THR A 194 25.02 -21.12 -12.01
N GLN A 195 24.49 -22.01 -11.18
CA GLN A 195 25.16 -22.39 -9.92
C GLN A 195 26.59 -22.90 -10.17
N GLU A 196 26.78 -23.68 -11.24
CA GLU A 196 28.10 -24.21 -11.61
C GLU A 196 29.10 -23.12 -11.99
N GLU A 197 28.67 -22.07 -12.69
CA GLU A 197 29.52 -20.93 -13.04
C GLU A 197 29.94 -20.15 -11.79
N VAL A 198 29.01 -19.93 -10.87
CA VAL A 198 29.28 -19.24 -9.59
C VAL A 198 30.27 -20.04 -8.75
N ASP A 199 30.10 -21.35 -8.67
CA ASP A 199 30.97 -22.23 -7.88
C ASP A 199 32.36 -22.40 -8.51
N SER A 200 32.46 -22.38 -9.85
CA SER A 200 33.72 -22.61 -10.58
C SER A 200 34.56 -21.35 -10.71
N TYR A 201 33.95 -20.21 -11.07
CA TYR A 201 34.66 -18.97 -11.39
C TYR A 201 34.64 -17.95 -10.26
N GLY A 202 33.66 -18.05 -9.35
CA GLY A 202 33.45 -17.08 -8.30
C GLY A 202 32.80 -15.77 -8.80
N ARG A 203 32.19 -15.05 -7.86
CA ARG A 203 31.44 -13.83 -8.11
C ARG A 203 32.26 -12.73 -8.77
N ASP A 204 33.51 -12.56 -8.38
CA ASP A 204 34.37 -11.47 -8.89
C ASP A 204 34.66 -11.64 -10.38
N VAL A 205 34.79 -12.87 -10.87
CA VAL A 205 35.01 -13.13 -12.30
C VAL A 205 33.72 -12.86 -13.08
N ILE A 206 32.58 -13.33 -12.58
CA ILE A 206 31.26 -13.11 -13.21
C ILE A 206 30.93 -11.62 -13.33
N CYS A 207 31.28 -10.83 -12.32
CA CYS A 207 31.01 -9.39 -12.31
C CYS A 207 32.01 -8.53 -13.12
N ASN A 208 33.08 -9.13 -13.66
CA ASN A 208 34.08 -8.44 -14.47
C ASN A 208 34.06 -8.87 -15.96
N GLN A 209 33.05 -9.66 -16.37
CA GLN A 209 32.77 -10.02 -17.77
C GLN A 209 31.95 -8.94 -18.48
#